data_AF-A0AAN0K0H9-F1
#
_entry.id   AF-A0AAN0K0H9-F1
#
_cell.length_a   1.000
_cell.length_b   1.000
_cell.length_c   1.000
_cell.angle_alpha   90.00
_cell.angle_beta   90.00
_cell.angle_gamma   90.00
#
_symmetry.space_group_name_H-M   'P 1'
#
loop_
_entity.id
_entity.type
_entity.pdbx_description
1 polymer ?
#
loop_
_entity_poly.entity_id
_entity_poly.type
_entity_poly.pdbx_seq_one_letter_code
_entity_poly.pdbx_strand_id
1 'polypeptide(L)'
;MSKAIKNGYYPIATPDVIRTHVADRCGYQARSGENQYYLLANEDKCLSGTAEIPLAGMYLNKNVLYSDLPIKLVAFGRCFRVETGGRGRGEGRLYRVHQFSKVELFGLTANEDGTESEELLDEMVTLQKEINTELGLHCR
;
A
#
# COMPACT_ATOMS: atom_id res chain seq x y z
N MET A 1 1.31 4.38 -13.02
CA MET A 1 2.76 4.28 -12.75
C MET A 1 3.59 5.38 -13.41
N SER A 2 3.52 5.61 -14.73
CA SER A 2 4.38 6.62 -15.41
C SER A 2 4.39 8.00 -14.74
N LYS A 3 3.23 8.50 -14.31
CA LYS A 3 3.12 9.77 -13.59
C LYS A 3 3.89 9.79 -12.26
N ALA A 4 3.83 8.72 -11.45
CA ALA A 4 4.65 8.59 -10.24
C ALA A 4 6.15 8.55 -10.56
N ILE A 5 6.55 7.82 -11.60
CA ILE A 5 7.96 7.74 -12.03
C ILE A 5 8.49 9.13 -12.41
N LYS A 6 7.69 9.93 -13.13
CA LYS A 6 8.04 11.33 -13.46
C LYS A 6 8.18 12.24 -12.22
N ASN A 7 7.55 11.87 -11.10
CA ASN A 7 7.62 12.57 -9.81
C ASN A 7 8.66 11.96 -8.86
N GLY A 8 9.60 11.18 -9.39
CA GLY A 8 10.73 10.64 -8.61
C GLY A 8 10.42 9.37 -7.82
N TYR A 9 9.31 8.69 -8.08
CA TYR A 9 9.02 7.39 -7.47
C TYR A 9 9.74 6.27 -8.23
N TYR A 10 10.54 5.48 -7.53
CA TYR A 10 11.24 4.34 -8.11
C TYR A 10 10.31 3.13 -8.24
N PRO A 11 10.19 2.52 -9.44
CA PRO A 11 9.29 1.39 -9.65
C PRO A 11 9.84 0.10 -9.03
N ILE A 12 9.02 -0.60 -8.26
CA ILE A 12 9.34 -1.89 -7.63
C ILE A 12 8.29 -2.93 -7.99
N ALA A 13 8.74 -4.15 -8.31
CA ALA A 13 7.89 -5.32 -8.36
C ALA A 13 7.89 -6.01 -7.00
N THR A 14 6.70 -6.23 -6.42
CA THR A 14 6.54 -6.84 -5.10
C THR A 14 6.02 -8.27 -5.20
N PRO A 15 6.40 -9.18 -4.29
CA PRO A 15 5.75 -10.48 -4.19
C PRO A 15 4.30 -10.33 -3.69
N ASP A 16 3.38 -11.09 -4.27
CA ASP A 16 1.99 -11.18 -3.81
C ASP A 16 1.86 -12.11 -2.58
N VAL A 17 2.78 -13.07 -2.44
CA VAL A 17 2.88 -13.98 -1.29
C VAL A 17 3.92 -13.45 -0.32
N ILE A 18 3.48 -13.13 0.89
CA ILE A 18 4.32 -12.56 1.94
C ILE A 18 4.28 -13.43 3.19
N ARG A 19 5.25 -13.26 4.09
CA ARG A 19 5.21 -13.91 5.40
C ARG A 19 4.20 -13.22 6.31
N THR A 20 3.39 -13.97 7.04
CA THR A 20 2.29 -13.42 7.86
C THR A 20 2.78 -12.38 8.87
N HIS A 21 3.91 -12.64 9.54
CA HIS A 21 4.49 -11.68 10.50
C HIS A 21 4.86 -10.31 9.91
N VAL A 22 5.06 -10.19 8.59
CA VAL A 22 5.29 -8.90 7.93
C VAL A 22 3.98 -8.13 7.85
N ALA A 23 2.89 -8.79 7.45
CA ALA A 23 1.55 -8.19 7.43
C ALA A 23 1.13 -7.73 8.84
N ASP A 24 1.41 -8.53 9.86
CA ASP A 24 1.08 -8.19 11.25
C ASP A 24 1.83 -6.92 11.72
N ARG A 25 3.09 -6.75 11.31
CA ARG A 25 3.91 -5.58 11.67
C ARG A 25 3.51 -4.29 10.94
N CYS A 26 2.86 -4.40 9.78
CA CYS A 26 2.26 -3.25 9.08
C CYS A 26 0.92 -2.80 9.70
N GLY A 27 0.51 -3.37 10.85
CA GLY A 27 -0.70 -2.95 11.54
C GLY A 27 -1.99 -3.43 10.87
N TYR A 28 -1.91 -4.43 9.99
CA TYR A 28 -3.05 -4.99 9.27
C TYR A 28 -3.85 -5.97 10.16
N GLN A 29 -4.25 -5.52 11.35
CA GLN A 29 -5.06 -6.27 12.30
C GLN A 29 -6.51 -5.73 12.30
N ALA A 30 -7.50 -6.59 12.05
CA ALA A 30 -8.89 -6.16 12.15
C ALA A 30 -9.28 -5.89 13.61
N ARG A 31 -10.03 -4.82 13.83
CA ARG A 31 -10.66 -4.52 15.13
C ARG A 31 -11.62 -5.62 15.60
N SER A 32 -12.13 -6.45 14.69
CA SER A 32 -13.06 -7.56 14.96
C SER A 32 -12.37 -8.89 15.28
N GLY A 33 -11.03 -8.97 15.21
CA GLY A 33 -10.29 -10.23 15.35
C GLY A 33 -10.37 -11.16 14.13
N GLU A 34 -11.06 -10.75 13.06
CA GLU A 34 -11.14 -11.52 11.80
C GLU A 34 -9.94 -11.19 10.88
N ASN A 35 -9.31 -12.22 10.31
CA ASN A 35 -8.21 -12.01 9.36
C ASN A 35 -8.70 -11.29 8.09
N GLN A 36 -7.98 -10.24 7.69
CA GLN A 36 -8.27 -9.45 6.48
C GLN A 36 -7.50 -9.95 5.25
N TYR A 37 -6.61 -10.94 5.43
CA TYR A 37 -5.80 -11.57 4.39
C TYR A 37 -6.13 -13.07 4.25
N TYR A 38 -5.89 -13.60 3.06
CA TYR A 38 -5.98 -15.04 2.81
C TYR A 38 -4.71 -15.73 3.31
N LEU A 39 -4.86 -16.64 4.26
CA LEU A 39 -3.78 -17.52 4.72
C LEU A 39 -3.53 -18.63 3.70
N LEU A 40 -2.26 -18.95 3.46
CA LEU A 40 -1.87 -20.12 2.67
C LEU A 40 -1.79 -21.34 3.60
N ALA A 41 -2.39 -22.45 3.19
CA ALA A 41 -2.50 -23.65 4.02
C ALA A 41 -1.10 -24.20 4.36
N ASN A 42 -0.89 -24.52 5.64
CA ASN A 42 0.34 -25.12 6.18
C ASN A 42 1.62 -24.29 5.98
N GLU A 43 1.49 -22.96 5.81
CA GLU A 43 2.64 -22.06 5.68
C GLU A 43 2.47 -20.81 6.56
N ASP A 44 3.57 -20.26 7.07
CA ASP A 44 3.60 -18.93 7.70
C ASP A 44 3.55 -17.81 6.64
N LYS A 45 2.62 -17.93 5.68
CA LYS A 45 2.47 -17.03 4.54
C LYS A 45 1.00 -16.67 4.29
N CYS A 46 0.81 -15.49 3.72
CA CYS A 46 -0.49 -14.99 3.29
C CYS A 46 -0.39 -14.26 1.96
N LEU A 47 -1.54 -14.08 1.30
CA LEU A 47 -1.66 -13.19 0.15
C LEU A 47 -1.76 -11.74 0.63
N SER A 48 -0.98 -10.86 0.02
CA SER A 48 -0.94 -9.45 0.42
C SER A 48 -2.23 -8.70 0.04
N GLY A 49 -2.75 -7.89 0.97
CA GLY A 49 -3.90 -7.01 0.74
C GLY A 49 -3.56 -5.70 0.02
N THR A 50 -2.27 -5.42 -0.16
CA THR A 50 -1.71 -4.24 -0.82
C THR A 50 -0.21 -4.43 -1.15
N ALA A 51 0.33 -3.72 -2.13
CA ALA A 51 1.77 -3.69 -2.35
C ALA A 51 2.56 -2.95 -1.24
N GLU A 52 1.90 -2.15 -0.39
CA GLU A 52 2.54 -1.49 0.76
C GLU A 52 3.21 -2.48 1.72
N ILE A 53 2.56 -3.60 2.07
CA ILE A 53 3.12 -4.58 3.00
C ILE A 53 4.48 -5.15 2.55
N PRO A 54 4.63 -5.70 1.33
CA PRO A 54 5.94 -6.14 0.85
C PRO A 54 6.95 -4.99 0.66
N LEU A 55 6.51 -3.76 0.32
CA LEU A 55 7.40 -2.59 0.26
C LEU A 55 7.95 -2.24 1.64
N ALA A 56 7.11 -2.17 2.66
CA ALA A 56 7.53 -1.99 4.06
C ALA A 56 8.47 -3.14 4.50
N GLY A 57 8.13 -4.38 4.11
CA GLY A 57 8.95 -5.56 4.36
C GLY A 57 10.38 -5.48 3.80
N MET A 58 10.62 -4.72 2.73
CA MET A 58 11.97 -4.51 2.20
C MET A 58 12.89 -3.76 3.17
N TYR A 59 12.33 -2.97 4.09
CA TYR A 59 13.04 -2.17 5.08
C TYR A 59 13.00 -2.77 6.49
N LEU A 60 12.35 -3.94 6.65
CA LEU A 60 12.28 -4.64 7.93
C LEU A 60 13.68 -4.96 8.46
N ASN A 61 13.96 -4.54 9.71
CA ASN A 61 15.25 -4.72 10.39
C ASN A 61 16.45 -4.13 9.60
N LYS A 62 16.24 -3.08 8.82
CA LYS A 62 17.30 -2.36 8.12
C LYS A 62 17.45 -0.94 8.65
N ASN A 63 18.69 -0.47 8.74
CA ASN A 63 18.99 0.94 8.89
C ASN A 63 19.03 1.57 7.50
N VAL A 64 18.45 2.76 7.37
CA VAL A 64 18.47 3.56 6.14
C VAL A 64 19.40 4.74 6.38
N LEU A 65 20.24 5.06 5.39
CA LEU A 65 21.11 6.22 5.49
C LEU A 65 20.26 7.48 5.33
N TYR A 66 20.55 8.50 6.13
CA TYR A 66 19.84 9.77 6.06
C TYR A 66 19.93 10.39 4.66
N SER A 67 21.07 10.21 3.97
CA SER A 67 21.29 10.69 2.59
C SER A 67 20.42 10.01 1.54
N ASP A 68 19.79 8.88 1.85
CA ASP A 68 18.89 8.16 0.94
C ASP A 68 17.43 8.63 1.08
N LEU A 69 17.12 9.46 2.07
CA LEU A 69 15.78 9.95 2.36
C LEU A 69 15.49 11.27 1.60
N PRO A 70 14.24 11.50 1.15
CA PRO A 70 13.11 10.58 1.21
C PRO A 70 13.21 9.48 0.13
N ILE A 71 12.92 8.24 0.53
CA ILE A 71 12.74 7.13 -0.39
C ILE A 71 11.30 7.15 -0.89
N LYS A 72 11.12 7.24 -2.21
CA LYS A 72 9.82 7.22 -2.88
C LYS A 72 9.72 6.01 -3.80
N LEU A 73 8.77 5.11 -3.55
CA LEU A 73 8.58 3.87 -4.32
C LEU A 73 7.17 3.79 -4.91
N VAL A 74 7.07 3.23 -6.11
CA VAL A 74 5.77 2.92 -6.74
C VAL A 74 5.73 1.45 -7.13
N ALA A 75 4.63 0.76 -6.81
CA ALA A 75 4.47 -0.65 -7.16
C ALA A 75 3.11 -0.92 -7.78
N PHE A 76 3.09 -1.72 -8.85
CA PHE A 76 1.86 -2.35 -9.33
C PHE A 76 1.78 -3.76 -8.74
N GLY A 77 0.67 -4.10 -8.09
CA GLY A 77 0.48 -5.40 -7.47
C GLY A 77 -0.97 -5.87 -7.47
N ARG A 78 -1.16 -7.18 -7.26
CA ARG A 78 -2.47 -7.77 -7.04
C ARG A 78 -2.78 -7.70 -5.55
N CYS A 79 -3.99 -7.28 -5.21
CA CYS A 79 -4.44 -7.13 -3.84
C CYS A 79 -5.50 -8.19 -3.55
N PHE A 80 -5.34 -8.91 -2.45
CA PHE A 80 -6.26 -9.97 -2.03
C PHE A 80 -6.85 -9.65 -0.66
N ARG A 81 -8.18 -9.46 -0.59
CA ARG A 81 -8.87 -9.10 0.65
C ARG A 81 -10.06 -10.02 0.91
N VAL A 82 -10.19 -10.46 2.15
CA VAL A 82 -11.27 -11.38 2.56
C VAL A 82 -12.62 -10.65 2.59
N GLU A 83 -12.61 -9.35 2.90
CA GLU A 83 -13.81 -8.50 2.98
C GLU A 83 -14.84 -9.01 4.02
N THR A 84 -14.37 -9.70 5.05
CA THR A 84 -15.13 -10.13 6.23
C THR A 84 -15.53 -8.94 7.11
N GLY A 85 -16.75 -8.98 7.67
CA GLY A 85 -17.28 -7.95 8.58
C GLY A 85 -17.98 -6.76 7.92
N GLY A 86 -18.14 -6.72 6.59
CA GLY A 86 -18.84 -5.64 5.90
C GLY A 86 -20.35 -5.63 6.13
N ARG A 87 -20.88 -4.60 6.81
CA ARG A 87 -22.28 -4.13 6.65
C ARG A 87 -22.47 -3.64 5.21
N GLY A 88 -22.56 -4.56 4.26
CA GLY A 88 -22.46 -4.23 2.84
C GLY A 88 -23.05 -5.30 1.93
N ARG A 89 -24.16 -5.94 2.35
CA ARG A 89 -24.97 -6.88 1.53
C ARG A 89 -25.54 -6.27 0.23
N GLY A 90 -25.03 -5.14 -0.27
CA GLY A 90 -25.56 -4.42 -1.42
C GLY A 90 -24.55 -3.65 -2.28
N GLU A 91 -23.23 -3.75 -2.04
CA GLU A 91 -22.25 -3.13 -2.95
C GLU A 91 -22.09 -4.01 -4.20
N GLY A 92 -22.81 -3.68 -5.26
CA GLY A 92 -22.82 -4.47 -6.49
C GLY A 92 -21.52 -4.39 -7.31
N ARG A 93 -21.24 -5.47 -8.06
CA ARG A 93 -20.22 -5.55 -9.12
C ARG A 93 -18.76 -5.40 -8.64
N LEU A 94 -17.99 -4.48 -9.21
CA LEU A 94 -16.54 -4.33 -9.02
C LEU A 94 -16.16 -3.38 -7.89
N TYR A 95 -17.12 -2.86 -7.14
CA TYR A 95 -16.87 -1.87 -6.07
C TYR A 95 -16.15 -2.52 -4.87
N ARG A 96 -16.57 -3.72 -4.48
CA ARG A 96 -15.92 -4.53 -3.45
C ARG A 96 -15.74 -5.95 -3.95
N VAL A 97 -14.49 -6.34 -4.18
CA VAL A 97 -14.11 -7.66 -4.71
C VAL A 97 -12.91 -8.21 -3.95
N HIS A 98 -12.79 -9.53 -3.95
CA HIS A 98 -11.71 -10.22 -3.25
C HIS A 98 -10.34 -10.06 -3.90
N GLN A 99 -10.31 -9.68 -5.18
CA GLN A 99 -9.08 -9.50 -5.93
C GLN A 99 -9.20 -8.30 -6.87
N PHE A 100 -8.24 -7.39 -6.79
CA PHE A 100 -8.13 -6.24 -7.68
C PHE A 100 -6.67 -5.87 -7.92
N SER A 101 -6.40 -5.09 -8.96
CA SER A 101 -5.06 -4.56 -9.23
C SER A 101 -4.95 -3.14 -8.70
N LYS A 102 -3.80 -2.78 -8.14
CA LYS A 102 -3.56 -1.45 -7.60
C LYS A 102 -2.15 -0.97 -7.92
N VAL A 103 -2.02 0.33 -8.15
CA VAL A 103 -0.73 1.02 -8.12
C VAL A 103 -0.62 1.69 -6.75
N GLU A 104 0.43 1.37 -6.00
CA GLU A 104 0.70 1.91 -4.67
C GLU A 104 1.83 2.93 -4.73
N LEU A 105 1.66 4.05 -4.04
CA LEU A 105 2.73 4.97 -3.68
C LEU A 105 3.18 4.64 -2.25
N PHE A 106 4.48 4.55 -2.03
CA PHE A 106 5.06 4.27 -0.72
C PHE A 106 6.21 5.24 -0.46
N GLY A 107 6.29 5.73 0.77
CA GLY A 107 7.27 6.72 1.19
C GLY A 107 7.94 6.31 2.50
N LEU A 108 9.25 6.47 2.56
CA LEU A 108 10.01 6.43 3.81
C LEU A 108 10.83 7.72 3.89
N THR A 109 10.65 8.49 4.96
CA THR A 109 11.26 9.81 5.11
C THR A 109 11.89 9.98 6.49
N ALA A 110 12.63 11.06 6.65
CA ALA A 110 13.20 11.48 7.91
C ALA A 110 12.12 12.02 8.86
N ASN A 111 12.53 12.38 10.07
CA ASN A 111 11.71 13.06 11.06
C ASN A 111 12.63 13.97 11.88
N GLU A 112 13.40 14.81 11.18
CA GLU A 112 14.35 15.76 11.74
C GLU A 112 13.63 16.97 12.35
N ASP A 113 12.73 17.60 11.59
CA ASP A 113 11.90 18.71 12.06
C ASP A 113 10.45 18.28 12.37
N GLY A 114 10.05 17.09 11.94
CA GLY A 114 8.74 16.51 12.19
C GLY A 114 7.69 16.90 11.16
N THR A 115 8.04 17.61 10.09
CA THR A 115 7.12 17.98 9.00
C THR A 115 7.29 17.08 7.77
N GLU A 116 8.40 16.36 7.65
CA GLU A 116 8.76 15.69 6.39
C GLU A 116 7.77 14.59 5.98
N SER A 117 7.14 13.93 6.95
CA SER A 117 6.10 12.93 6.69
C SER A 117 4.79 13.54 6.21
N GLU A 118 4.45 14.75 6.68
CA GLU A 118 3.28 15.50 6.25
C GLU A 118 3.49 16.08 4.85
N GLU A 119 4.68 16.63 4.58
CA GLU A 119 5.07 17.12 3.25
C GLU A 119 5.04 15.99 2.19
N LEU A 120 5.54 14.80 2.54
CA LEU A 120 5.49 13.64 1.64
C LEU A 120 4.05 13.14 1.42
N LEU A 121 3.20 13.19 2.45
CA LEU A 121 1.78 12.88 2.33
C LEU A 121 1.07 13.87 1.39
N ASP A 122 1.35 15.17 1.53
CA ASP A 122 0.78 16.22 0.68
C ASP A 122 1.21 16.08 -0.79
N GLU A 123 2.47 15.69 -1.03
CA GLU A 123 2.97 15.34 -2.37
C GLU A 123 2.15 14.17 -2.96
N MET A 124 1.97 13.09 -2.20
CA MET A 124 1.19 11.92 -2.64
C MET A 124 -0.27 12.27 -2.93
N VAL A 125 -0.92 13.04 -2.06
CA VAL A 125 -2.31 13.47 -2.22
C VAL A 125 -2.45 14.38 -3.44
N THR A 126 -1.51 15.29 -3.66
CA THR A 126 -1.48 16.15 -4.85
C THR A 126 -1.40 15.30 -6.11
N LEU A 127 -0.48 14.34 -6.16
CA LEU A 127 -0.34 13.42 -7.29
C LEU A 127 -1.64 12.64 -7.58
N GLN A 128 -2.33 12.17 -6.54
CA GLN A 128 -3.62 11.47 -6.66
C GLN A 128 -4.73 12.39 -7.19
N LYS A 129 -4.82 13.64 -6.71
CA LYS A 129 -5.78 14.64 -7.19
C LYS A 129 -5.56 14.96 -8.67
N GLU A 130 -4.32 15.10 -9.09
CA GLU A 130 -4.02 15.34 -10.49
C GLU A 130 -4.38 14.14 -11.38
N ILE A 131 -4.13 12.90 -10.93
CA ILE A 131 -4.55 11.69 -11.66
C ILE A 131 -6.08 11.69 -11.87
N ASN A 132 -6.86 11.98 -10.83
CA ASN A 132 -8.32 12.04 -10.96
C ASN A 132 -8.76 13.17 -11.90
N THR A 133 -8.10 14.32 -11.84
CA THR A 133 -8.38 15.48 -12.71
C THR A 133 -8.10 15.16 -14.18
N GLU A 134 -6.95 14.54 -14.48
CA GLU A 134 -6.57 14.11 -15.83
C GLU A 134 -7.51 13.04 -16.41
N LEU A 135 -8.11 12.22 -15.55
CA LEU A 135 -9.14 11.25 -15.92
C LEU A 135 -10.54 11.87 -16.07
N GLY A 136 -10.71 13.17 -15.78
CA GLY A 136 -12.00 13.85 -15.81
C GLY A 136 -12.97 13.38 -14.71
N LEU A 137 -12.44 12.83 -13.61
CA LEU A 137 -13.24 12.33 -12.50
C LEU A 137 -13.48 13.44 -11.47
N HIS A 138 -14.74 13.65 -11.11
CA HIS A 138 -15.09 14.53 -10.00
C HIS A 138 -14.86 13.80 -8.66
N CYS A 139 -13.94 14.32 -7.84
CA CYS A 139 -13.61 13.77 -6.53
C CYS A 139 -13.51 14.88 -5.46
N ARG A 140 -13.56 14.50 -4.19
CA ARG A 140 -13.37 15.37 -3.02
C ARG A 140 -12.44 14.70 -2.02
#